data_AF-A0AAV5HZL9-F1
#
_entry.id   AF-A0AAV5HZL9-F1
#
_cell.length_a   1.000
_cell.length_b   1.000
_cell.length_c   1.000
_cell.angle_alpha   90.00
_cell.angle_beta   90.00
_cell.angle_gamma   90.00
#
_symmetry.space_group_name_H-M   'P 1'
#
loop_
_entity.id
_entity.type
_entity.pdbx_description
1 polymer ?
#
loop_
_entity_poly.entity_id
_entity_poly.type
_entity_poly.pdbx_seq_one_letter_code
_entity_poly.pdbx_strand_id
1 'polypeptide(L)'
;MTTMESLIGLVNRIQRACTVLGDYGGDDNTFSSLWEALPSVAVVGGQSSGKSSVLESIVGRDFLPRGSGIVTRRPLVLQLHKTDEGSPEYAEFLHLPKRRFTDFSLVRKEIQDETDRLTGKTKQISPVPIHLSIYSPNVVNLTLIDLPGLTKVAVEGQPESIVQEIETMVRSYVDKPNCIILAISPANQDIATSDAIKLSREVDPTGERTFGVLTKLDLMDKGTDALDVLEGRAYRLQHPWVGIVNRSQADINKNVDMIMARRKEREYFATSPDYGHLASKMGSEFLAKLLSQHLESVIRARIPSITSLINKSIEELEKEMDHLGRPIALDAGAQLYTILELCRAFDRIFKEHLDGGRPGGDRIYGVFDNQLPAALRKLPFDRHLSPQNVKRVVSEADGYQPHLIAPEQGYRRLIDGALNYFRGPAEASVDAVHFVLKELVRKSIGETQELKRFPTLQAQIAAAANEALERFREESRKIVIRLVDMESSYLTVDFFRRLPQEVEKGGNAAAAATTTDRYAESHFRRIGSNVSSYVNMVSETLRNTIPKAVVYCQVREAKQSLLNYFYTQIGKKEAKQLSELLDEDPALMERRQQCAKRLELYKAARDEIDSVSWAR
;
A
#
# COMPACT_ATOMS: atom_id res chain seq x y z
N MET A 1 -32.91 -17.00 22.06
CA MET A 1 -32.91 -15.56 22.43
C MET A 1 -31.47 -15.19 22.72
N THR A 2 -30.81 -14.44 21.83
CA THR A 2 -29.47 -13.90 22.13
C THR A 2 -29.57 -13.12 23.43
N THR A 3 -28.79 -13.52 24.45
CA THR A 3 -28.86 -12.86 25.75
C THR A 3 -28.42 -11.41 25.58
N MET A 4 -29.21 -10.50 26.17
CA MET A 4 -29.03 -9.04 26.22
C MET A 4 -27.58 -8.62 26.51
N GLU A 5 -26.86 -9.45 27.26
CA GLU A 5 -25.49 -9.22 27.73
C GLU A 5 -24.41 -9.49 26.65
N SER A 6 -24.71 -10.26 25.61
CA SER A 6 -23.75 -10.70 24.59
C SER A 6 -23.41 -9.61 23.56
N LEU A 7 -24.39 -8.80 23.14
CA LEU A 7 -24.25 -7.83 22.05
C LEU A 7 -23.42 -6.60 22.43
N ILE A 8 -23.60 -6.07 23.63
CA ILE A 8 -22.82 -4.91 24.09
C ILE A 8 -21.38 -5.35 24.42
N GLY A 9 -21.21 -6.57 24.95
CA GLY A 9 -19.89 -7.17 25.14
C GLY A 9 -19.11 -7.31 23.83
N LEU A 10 -19.78 -7.71 22.75
CA LEU A 10 -19.22 -7.77 21.40
C LEU A 10 -18.74 -6.40 20.92
N VAL A 11 -19.60 -5.37 20.97
CA VAL A 11 -19.22 -4.00 20.58
C VAL A 11 -18.00 -3.51 21.38
N ASN A 12 -17.96 -3.79 22.68
CA ASN A 12 -16.86 -3.37 23.54
C ASN A 12 -15.53 -4.05 23.17
N ARG A 13 -15.56 -5.33 22.81
CA ARG A 13 -14.35 -6.05 22.35
C ARG A 13 -13.86 -5.53 21.02
N ILE A 14 -14.75 -5.33 20.04
CA ILE A 14 -14.41 -4.75 18.74
C ILE A 14 -13.83 -3.35 18.92
N GLN A 15 -14.46 -2.53 19.78
CA GLN A 15 -13.96 -1.21 20.17
C GLN A 15 -12.53 -1.30 20.70
N ARG A 16 -12.26 -2.11 21.74
CA ARG A 16 -10.91 -2.27 22.31
C ARG A 16 -9.89 -2.71 21.26
N ALA A 17 -10.27 -3.63 20.38
CA ALA A 17 -9.45 -4.09 19.26
C ALA A 17 -9.04 -2.95 18.32
N CYS A 18 -9.99 -2.11 17.89
CA CYS A 18 -9.72 -0.94 17.06
C CYS A 18 -8.82 0.08 17.78
N THR A 19 -9.06 0.27 19.08
CA THR A 19 -8.27 1.14 19.94
C THR A 19 -6.81 0.68 20.08
N VAL A 20 -6.52 -0.62 20.10
CA VAL A 20 -5.11 -1.09 20.16
C VAL A 20 -4.35 -0.82 18.86
N LEU A 21 -5.05 -0.72 17.72
CA LEU A 21 -4.45 -0.50 16.40
C LEU A 21 -4.19 0.98 16.06
N GLY A 22 -4.57 1.92 16.92
CA GLY A 22 -4.52 3.34 16.58
C GLY A 22 -5.72 3.84 15.79
N ASP A 23 -6.73 3.00 15.57
CA ASP A 23 -7.92 3.34 14.77
C ASP A 23 -8.97 4.06 15.64
N TYR A 24 -8.61 5.25 16.14
CA TYR A 24 -9.46 6.04 17.05
C TYR A 24 -10.43 6.99 16.33
N GLY A 25 -10.62 6.85 15.01
CA GLY A 25 -11.54 7.68 14.22
C GLY A 25 -11.19 9.17 14.23
N GLY A 26 -9.90 9.49 14.15
CA GLY A 26 -9.35 10.85 14.17
C GLY A 26 -8.15 11.11 13.24
N ASP A 27 -7.68 10.11 12.49
CA ASP A 27 -6.68 10.31 11.43
C ASP A 27 -7.37 10.40 10.07
N ASP A 28 -6.86 11.27 9.21
CA ASP A 28 -7.26 11.60 7.81
C ASP A 28 -7.22 10.40 6.82
N ASN A 29 -7.35 9.16 7.32
CA ASN A 29 -7.47 7.99 6.47
C ASN A 29 -8.90 7.91 5.91
N THR A 30 -9.00 7.96 4.59
CA THR A 30 -10.17 7.95 3.70
C THR A 30 -11.17 6.79 3.86
N PHE A 31 -11.10 6.00 4.92
CA PHE A 31 -12.00 4.89 5.21
C PHE A 31 -12.64 5.09 6.57
N SER A 32 -13.99 5.04 6.62
CA SER A 32 -14.72 5.05 7.89
C SER A 32 -14.23 3.88 8.74
N SER A 33 -13.59 4.22 9.85
CA SER A 33 -12.99 3.25 10.76
C SER A 33 -14.05 2.33 11.34
N LEU A 34 -13.70 1.08 11.63
CA LEU A 34 -14.64 0.15 12.27
C LEU A 34 -15.16 0.72 13.60
N TRP A 35 -14.34 1.53 14.27
CA TRP A 35 -14.71 2.31 15.45
C TRP A 35 -15.88 3.28 15.22
N GLU A 36 -15.92 4.01 14.11
CA GLU A 36 -17.00 4.96 13.77
C GLU A 36 -18.35 4.29 13.48
N ALA A 37 -18.31 3.05 12.99
CA ALA A 37 -19.51 2.28 12.72
C ALA A 37 -20.19 1.77 14.01
N LEU A 38 -19.49 1.78 15.15
CA LEU A 38 -19.99 1.22 16.40
C LEU A 38 -20.83 2.24 17.18
N PRO A 39 -22.04 1.85 17.62
CA PRO A 39 -22.88 2.72 18.44
C PRO A 39 -22.21 3.09 19.77
N SER A 40 -22.32 4.35 20.16
CA SER A 40 -21.76 4.87 21.42
C SER A 40 -22.66 5.96 21.99
N VAL A 41 -22.60 6.17 23.32
CA VAL A 41 -23.34 7.23 24.00
C VAL A 41 -22.37 8.35 24.39
N ALA A 42 -22.47 9.52 23.76
CA ALA A 42 -21.67 10.69 24.11
C ALA A 42 -22.41 11.59 25.10
N VAL A 43 -21.72 11.98 26.17
CA VAL A 43 -22.25 12.84 27.23
C VAL A 43 -21.89 14.28 26.94
N VAL A 44 -22.90 15.12 26.71
CA VAL A 44 -22.72 16.53 26.34
C VAL A 44 -23.38 17.42 27.38
N GLY A 45 -22.72 18.50 27.75
CA GLY A 45 -23.19 19.38 28.82
C GLY A 45 -22.25 20.55 29.06
N GLY A 46 -22.81 21.70 29.42
CA GLY A 46 -22.03 22.85 29.87
C GLY A 46 -21.14 22.51 31.07
N GLN A 47 -20.13 23.34 31.34
CA GLN A 47 -19.34 23.22 32.56
C GLN A 47 -20.26 23.26 33.80
N SER A 48 -20.02 22.38 34.77
CA SER A 48 -20.82 22.28 36.00
C SER A 48 -22.30 21.89 35.83
N SER A 49 -22.71 21.37 34.67
CA SER A 49 -24.06 20.82 34.44
C SER A 49 -24.33 19.50 35.17
N GLY A 50 -23.32 18.91 35.82
CA GLY A 50 -23.45 17.65 36.55
C GLY A 50 -23.11 16.39 35.75
N LYS A 51 -22.44 16.50 34.59
CA LYS A 51 -22.02 15.34 33.76
C LYS A 51 -21.33 14.24 34.55
N SER A 52 -20.24 14.57 35.23
CA SER A 52 -19.46 13.60 36.02
C SER A 52 -20.30 13.00 37.15
N SER A 53 -21.21 13.77 37.75
CA SER A 53 -22.12 13.25 38.79
C SER A 53 -23.14 12.27 38.23
N VAL A 54 -23.70 12.52 37.04
CA VAL A 54 -24.60 11.58 36.37
C VAL A 54 -23.86 10.27 36.06
N LEU A 55 -22.63 10.35 35.55
CA LEU A 55 -21.80 9.16 35.28
C LEU A 55 -21.49 8.36 36.54
N GLU A 56 -21.07 9.02 37.62
CA GLU A 56 -20.83 8.36 38.91
C GLU A 56 -22.12 7.75 39.49
N SER A 57 -23.27 8.41 39.35
CA SER A 57 -24.57 7.89 39.78
C SER A 57 -24.99 6.65 38.99
N ILE A 58 -24.73 6.61 37.67
CA ILE A 58 -24.95 5.42 36.81
C ILE A 58 -24.04 4.27 37.25
N VAL A 59 -22.76 4.53 37.51
CA VAL A 59 -21.79 3.49 37.92
C VAL A 59 -22.01 3.02 39.35
N GLY A 60 -22.43 3.90 40.26
CA GLY A 60 -22.55 3.59 41.68
C GLY A 60 -21.27 3.85 42.49
N ARG A 61 -20.23 4.46 41.90
CA ARG A 61 -18.93 4.68 42.53
C ARG A 61 -18.37 6.06 42.23
N ASP A 62 -17.52 6.55 43.14
CA ASP A 62 -16.75 7.79 43.00
C ASP A 62 -15.41 7.50 42.32
N PHE A 63 -15.28 7.83 41.04
CA PHE A 63 -14.06 7.54 40.27
C PHE A 63 -13.64 8.67 39.34
N LEU A 64 -14.49 9.66 39.10
CA LEU A 64 -14.12 10.80 38.25
C LEU A 64 -13.43 11.88 39.09
N PRO A 65 -12.43 12.59 38.53
CA PRO A 65 -11.84 13.74 39.21
C PRO A 65 -12.89 14.83 39.44
N ARG A 66 -12.69 15.63 40.49
CA ARG A 66 -13.54 16.79 40.83
C ARG A 66 -12.65 17.99 41.08
N GLY A 67 -13.05 19.16 40.60
CA GLY A 67 -12.29 20.39 40.77
C GLY A 67 -12.99 21.60 40.14
N SER A 68 -12.43 22.79 40.37
CA SER A 68 -12.82 24.00 39.66
C SER A 68 -12.13 24.04 38.29
N GLY A 69 -12.81 24.63 37.29
CA GLY A 69 -12.31 24.67 35.91
C GLY A 69 -12.72 23.47 35.05
N ILE A 70 -11.98 23.23 33.97
CA ILE A 70 -12.21 22.11 33.05
C ILE A 70 -11.62 20.85 33.67
N VAL A 71 -12.50 20.03 34.25
CA VAL A 71 -12.09 18.81 34.97
C VAL A 71 -11.77 17.68 33.99
N THR A 72 -12.68 17.40 33.06
CA THR A 72 -12.47 16.44 31.96
C THR A 72 -11.72 17.15 30.83
N ARG A 73 -10.39 16.94 30.74
CA ARG A 73 -9.51 17.53 29.70
C ARG A 73 -9.23 16.60 28.50
N ARG A 74 -9.60 15.33 28.63
CA ARG A 74 -9.49 14.29 27.61
C ARG A 74 -10.81 13.52 27.57
N PRO A 75 -11.29 13.09 26.38
CA PRO A 75 -12.43 12.19 26.31
C PRO A 75 -12.18 10.93 27.15
N LEU A 76 -13.16 10.50 27.94
CA LEU A 76 -13.08 9.24 28.70
C LEU A 76 -14.09 8.25 28.12
N VAL A 77 -13.59 7.20 27.47
CA VAL A 77 -14.39 6.08 27.00
C VAL A 77 -14.55 5.10 28.16
N LEU A 78 -15.73 5.11 28.76
CA LEU A 78 -16.12 4.30 29.90
C LEU A 78 -16.95 3.10 29.44
N GLN A 79 -16.40 1.90 29.61
CA GLN A 79 -17.07 0.63 29.33
C GLN A 79 -17.53 0.00 30.64
N LEU A 80 -18.84 -0.15 30.82
CA LEU A 80 -19.44 -0.82 31.96
C LEU A 80 -19.75 -2.26 31.58
N HIS A 81 -19.29 -3.18 32.42
CA HIS A 81 -19.49 -4.62 32.28
C HIS A 81 -20.22 -5.14 33.50
N LYS A 82 -21.43 -5.66 33.28
CA LYS A 82 -22.19 -6.35 34.31
C LYS A 82 -21.55 -7.70 34.58
N THR A 83 -21.28 -7.99 35.84
CA THR A 83 -20.74 -9.28 36.31
C THR A 83 -21.76 -10.02 37.17
N ASP A 84 -21.49 -11.30 37.45
CA ASP A 84 -22.38 -12.14 38.27
C ASP A 84 -22.49 -11.60 39.71
N GLU A 85 -23.66 -11.80 40.33
CA GLU A 85 -23.91 -11.39 41.71
C GLU A 85 -22.87 -12.01 42.66
N GLY A 86 -22.23 -11.17 43.50
CA GLY A 86 -21.18 -11.58 44.44
C GLY A 86 -19.75 -11.54 43.91
N SER A 87 -19.54 -11.22 42.63
CA SER A 87 -18.19 -10.97 42.09
C SER A 87 -17.59 -9.66 42.62
N PRO A 88 -16.26 -9.60 42.86
CA PRO A 88 -15.61 -8.38 43.32
C PRO A 88 -15.59 -7.33 42.21
N GLU A 89 -15.91 -6.08 42.57
CA GLU A 89 -15.86 -4.96 41.64
C GLU A 89 -14.40 -4.55 41.36
N TYR A 90 -14.07 -4.33 40.09
CA TYR A 90 -12.76 -3.85 39.69
C TYR A 90 -12.81 -3.03 38.41
N ALA A 91 -11.76 -2.25 38.18
CA ALA A 91 -11.56 -1.50 36.95
C ALA A 91 -10.21 -1.83 36.29
N GLU A 92 -10.15 -1.71 34.97
CA GLU A 92 -8.94 -1.91 34.17
C GLU A 92 -8.80 -0.77 33.16
N PHE A 93 -7.58 -0.25 33.01
CA PHE A 93 -7.24 0.74 31.98
C PHE A 93 -6.58 0.07 30.79
N LEU A 94 -6.85 0.56 29.59
CA LEU A 94 -6.22 0.01 28.39
C LEU A 94 -4.70 0.24 28.34
N HIS A 95 -4.22 1.39 28.84
CA HIS A 95 -2.79 1.72 28.88
C HIS A 95 -2.04 0.98 30.00
N LEU A 96 -2.75 0.32 30.92
CA LEU A 96 -2.19 -0.53 31.97
C LEU A 96 -2.81 -1.94 31.92
N PRO A 97 -2.57 -2.69 30.83
CA PRO A 97 -3.16 -4.02 30.68
C PRO A 97 -2.69 -4.93 31.82
N LYS A 98 -3.59 -5.79 32.33
CA LYS A 98 -3.38 -6.76 33.44
C LYS A 98 -3.30 -6.16 34.85
N ARG A 99 -3.44 -4.84 35.03
CA ARG A 99 -3.55 -4.23 36.36
C ARG A 99 -5.02 -3.98 36.71
N ARG A 100 -5.50 -4.68 37.75
CA ARG A 100 -6.85 -4.51 38.29
C ARG A 100 -6.86 -3.52 39.44
N PHE A 101 -7.74 -2.54 39.34
CA PHE A 101 -7.98 -1.53 40.37
C PHE A 101 -9.25 -1.90 41.13
N THR A 102 -9.13 -2.24 42.42
CA THR A 102 -10.27 -2.50 43.31
C THR A 102 -10.67 -1.26 44.12
N ASP A 103 -9.73 -0.32 44.31
CA ASP A 103 -9.99 0.99 44.93
C ASP A 103 -10.22 2.06 43.85
N PHE A 104 -11.46 2.55 43.78
CA PHE A 104 -11.86 3.60 42.83
C PHE A 104 -11.22 4.96 43.10
N SER A 105 -10.66 5.18 44.30
CA SER A 105 -9.85 6.36 44.60
C SER A 105 -8.55 6.35 43.78
N LEU A 106 -7.97 5.16 43.58
CA LEU A 106 -6.81 4.99 42.71
C LEU A 106 -7.18 5.13 41.23
N VAL A 107 -8.38 4.69 40.83
CA VAL A 107 -8.90 4.93 39.47
C VAL A 107 -9.00 6.42 39.18
N ARG A 108 -9.56 7.20 40.11
CA ARG A 108 -9.61 8.67 40.01
C ARG A 108 -8.22 9.28 39.86
N LYS A 109 -7.28 8.85 40.69
CA LYS A 109 -5.90 9.35 40.65
C LYS A 109 -5.22 9.00 39.32
N GLU A 110 -5.40 7.77 38.84
CA GLU A 110 -4.84 7.32 37.56
C GLU A 110 -5.40 8.12 36.37
N ILE A 111 -6.71 8.42 36.35
CA ILE A 111 -7.30 9.29 35.32
C ILE A 111 -6.62 10.66 35.31
N GLN A 112 -6.36 11.22 36.49
CA GLN A 112 -5.69 12.51 36.63
C GLN A 112 -4.23 12.46 36.20
N ASP A 113 -3.49 11.45 36.65
CA ASP A 113 -2.07 11.23 36.33
C ASP A 113 -1.88 11.01 34.81
N GLU A 114 -2.71 10.19 34.17
CA GLU A 114 -2.65 9.92 32.72
C GLU A 114 -3.14 11.12 31.89
N THR A 115 -4.04 11.94 32.43
CA THR A 115 -4.40 13.22 31.80
C THR A 115 -3.24 14.20 31.83
N ASP A 116 -2.60 14.36 33.00
CA ASP A 116 -1.46 15.27 33.20
C ASP A 116 -0.22 14.82 32.42
N ARG A 117 -0.06 13.52 32.19
CA ARG A 117 1.04 12.97 31.39
C ARG A 117 1.06 13.49 29.94
N LEU A 118 -0.11 13.60 29.32
CA LEU A 118 -0.24 14.01 27.91
C LEU A 118 -0.52 15.51 27.74
N THR A 119 -1.31 16.11 28.63
CA THR A 119 -1.69 17.53 28.54
C THR A 119 -0.78 18.47 29.34
N GLY A 120 0.16 17.89 30.11
CA GLY A 120 0.92 18.62 31.11
C GLY A 120 0.05 19.05 32.30
N LYS A 121 0.67 19.76 33.26
CA LYS A 121 -0.07 20.46 34.33
C LYS A 121 -0.69 21.77 33.85
N THR A 122 -0.38 22.18 32.62
CA THR A 122 -1.03 23.28 31.91
C THR A 122 -2.46 22.88 31.56
N LYS A 123 -3.43 23.79 31.69
CA LYS A 123 -4.88 23.53 31.52
C LYS A 123 -5.31 23.24 30.07
N GLN A 124 -4.46 22.59 29.28
CA GLN A 124 -4.68 22.20 27.89
C GLN A 124 -5.57 20.95 27.80
N ILE A 125 -6.20 20.74 26.64
CA ILE A 125 -7.01 19.56 26.34
C ILE A 125 -6.28 18.67 25.32
N SER A 126 -6.69 17.41 25.21
CA SER A 126 -6.20 16.52 24.16
C SER A 126 -7.34 15.65 23.62
N PRO A 127 -7.44 15.45 22.29
CA PRO A 127 -8.47 14.62 21.69
C PRO A 127 -8.24 13.12 21.90
N VAL A 128 -7.06 12.71 22.40
CA VAL A 128 -6.73 11.29 22.60
C VAL A 128 -7.50 10.74 23.82
N PRO A 129 -8.41 9.77 23.64
CA PRO A 129 -9.26 9.27 24.71
C PRO A 129 -8.50 8.46 25.76
N ILE A 130 -9.04 8.39 26.98
CA ILE A 130 -8.67 7.42 28.01
C ILE A 130 -9.70 6.30 28.00
N HIS A 131 -9.26 5.04 27.96
CA HIS A 131 -10.16 3.87 27.95
C HIS A 131 -10.17 3.21 29.33
N LEU A 132 -11.34 3.20 29.96
CA LEU A 132 -11.59 2.64 31.28
C LEU A 132 -12.69 1.61 31.21
N SER A 133 -12.43 0.42 31.72
CA SER A 133 -13.41 -0.66 31.82
C SER A 133 -13.72 -0.94 33.28
N ILE A 134 -15.00 -0.89 33.67
CA ILE A 134 -15.46 -1.17 35.03
C ILE A 134 -16.31 -2.45 35.01
N TYR A 135 -15.97 -3.38 35.89
CA TYR A 135 -16.66 -4.65 36.09
C TYR A 135 -17.38 -4.62 37.44
N SER A 136 -18.72 -4.70 37.44
CA SER A 136 -19.53 -4.66 38.65
C SER A 136 -20.87 -5.39 38.46
N PRO A 137 -21.43 -6.04 39.51
CA PRO A 137 -22.77 -6.61 39.44
C PRO A 137 -23.88 -5.56 39.49
N ASN A 138 -23.56 -4.33 39.90
CA ASN A 138 -24.52 -3.24 40.15
C ASN A 138 -24.71 -2.31 38.94
N VAL A 139 -24.08 -2.61 37.81
CA VAL A 139 -24.14 -1.81 36.58
C VAL A 139 -24.80 -2.60 35.44
N VAL A 140 -25.22 -1.87 34.41
CA VAL A 140 -25.64 -2.45 33.13
C VAL A 140 -24.47 -2.47 32.16
N ASN A 141 -24.53 -3.36 31.16
CA ASN A 141 -23.61 -3.27 30.03
C ASN A 141 -23.93 -1.98 29.27
N LEU A 142 -22.97 -1.05 29.22
CA LEU A 142 -23.16 0.25 28.60
C LEU A 142 -21.80 0.88 28.31
N THR A 143 -21.69 1.58 27.18
CA THR A 143 -20.49 2.34 26.82
C THR A 143 -20.82 3.81 26.69
N LEU A 144 -20.15 4.62 27.52
CA LEU A 144 -20.35 6.05 27.67
C LEU A 144 -19.05 6.77 27.32
N ILE A 145 -19.16 7.90 26.64
CA ILE A 145 -18.03 8.77 26.34
C ILE A 145 -18.25 10.08 27.11
N ASP A 146 -17.46 10.31 28.15
CA ASP A 146 -17.44 11.60 28.85
C ASP A 146 -16.61 12.58 28.03
N LEU A 147 -17.22 13.69 27.64
CA LEU A 147 -16.56 14.73 26.85
C LEU A 147 -16.30 15.97 27.73
N PRO A 148 -15.27 16.77 27.41
CA PRO A 148 -15.04 18.05 28.07
C PRO A 148 -16.31 18.91 28.08
N GLY A 149 -16.55 19.61 29.19
CA GLY A 149 -17.71 20.48 29.32
C GLY A 149 -17.58 21.71 28.42
N LEU A 150 -18.67 22.07 27.73
CA LEU A 150 -18.72 23.29 26.92
C LEU A 150 -18.51 24.51 27.83
N THR A 151 -17.54 25.36 27.47
CA THR A 151 -17.22 26.63 28.16
C THR A 151 -17.49 27.79 27.22
N LYS A 152 -17.92 28.94 27.77
CA LYS A 152 -18.19 30.17 26.97
C LYS A 152 -17.02 31.15 26.97
N VAL A 153 -16.11 31.02 27.95
CA VAL A 153 -15.02 31.96 28.19
C VAL A 153 -13.78 31.16 28.59
N ALA A 154 -12.62 31.55 28.06
CA ALA A 154 -11.33 30.99 28.46
C ALA A 154 -10.95 31.52 29.87
N VAL A 155 -10.54 30.63 30.76
CA VAL A 155 -10.08 31.01 32.11
C VAL A 155 -8.58 31.39 32.05
N GLU A 156 -8.09 32.16 33.04
CA GLU A 156 -6.66 32.53 33.10
C GLU A 156 -5.73 31.32 32.95
N GLY A 157 -4.81 31.43 31.98
CA GLY A 157 -3.83 30.39 31.59
C GLY A 157 -4.28 29.44 30.47
N GLN A 158 -5.47 29.63 29.88
CA GLN A 158 -5.93 28.90 28.69
C GLN A 158 -5.85 29.78 27.43
N PRO A 159 -5.59 29.20 26.24
CA PRO A 159 -5.65 29.95 24.99
C PRO A 159 -7.09 30.34 24.66
N GLU A 160 -7.30 31.46 23.96
CA GLU A 160 -8.63 31.88 23.51
C GLU A 160 -9.29 30.85 22.57
N SER A 161 -8.48 30.05 21.86
CA SER A 161 -8.93 28.96 20.98
C SER A 161 -9.57 27.79 21.73
N ILE A 162 -9.42 27.68 23.06
CA ILE A 162 -9.85 26.50 23.83
C ILE A 162 -11.35 26.21 23.68
N VAL A 163 -12.17 27.27 23.57
CA VAL A 163 -13.62 27.14 23.40
C VAL A 163 -13.93 26.45 22.08
N GLN A 164 -13.28 26.88 20.99
CA GLN A 164 -13.43 26.28 19.68
C GLN A 164 -12.86 24.86 19.66
N GLU A 165 -11.69 24.62 20.26
CA GLU A 165 -11.08 23.29 20.33
C GLU A 165 -11.98 22.28 21.06
N ILE A 166 -12.61 22.67 22.18
CA ILE A 166 -13.57 21.83 22.90
C ILE A 166 -14.80 21.56 22.03
N GLU A 167 -15.35 22.59 21.38
CA GLU A 167 -16.51 22.42 20.51
C GLU A 167 -16.20 21.49 19.32
N THR A 168 -15.07 21.67 18.65
CA THR A 168 -14.59 20.80 17.57
C THR A 168 -14.38 19.37 18.06
N MET A 169 -13.80 19.19 19.25
CA MET A 169 -13.62 17.88 19.86
C MET A 169 -14.97 17.23 20.18
N VAL A 170 -15.95 17.96 20.72
CA VAL A 170 -17.27 17.38 20.99
C VAL A 170 -17.97 17.01 19.68
N ARG A 171 -17.93 17.88 18.66
CA ARG A 171 -18.50 17.65 17.33
C ARG A 171 -17.93 16.40 16.66
N SER A 172 -16.64 16.14 16.78
CA SER A 172 -16.02 14.92 16.21
C SER A 172 -16.61 13.61 16.76
N TYR A 173 -17.27 13.64 17.92
CA TYR A 173 -18.05 12.50 18.44
C TYR A 173 -19.53 12.59 18.07
N VAL A 174 -20.17 13.76 18.25
CA VAL A 174 -21.64 13.87 18.13
C VAL A 174 -22.15 14.01 16.69
N ASP A 175 -21.32 14.42 15.73
CA ASP A 175 -21.68 14.48 14.31
C ASP A 175 -21.87 13.07 13.72
N LYS A 176 -21.29 12.05 14.38
CA LYS A 176 -21.38 10.66 13.93
C LYS A 176 -22.84 10.18 14.05
N PRO A 177 -23.44 9.64 12.98
CA PRO A 177 -24.86 9.27 12.97
C PRO A 177 -25.19 8.11 13.91
N ASN A 178 -24.19 7.30 14.27
CA ASN A 178 -24.34 6.18 15.21
C ASN A 178 -24.10 6.60 16.68
N CYS A 179 -23.85 7.87 16.95
CA CYS A 179 -23.66 8.38 18.30
C CYS A 179 -25.00 8.81 18.92
N ILE A 180 -25.34 8.22 20.06
CA ILE A 180 -26.46 8.65 20.91
C ILE A 180 -25.97 9.82 21.75
N ILE A 181 -26.71 10.93 21.75
CA ILE A 181 -26.36 12.15 22.47
C ILE A 181 -27.10 12.18 23.79
N LEU A 182 -26.37 12.20 24.91
CA LEU A 182 -26.92 12.43 26.24
C LEU A 182 -26.73 13.90 26.62
N ALA A 183 -27.76 14.72 26.41
CA ALA A 183 -27.73 16.16 26.63
C ALA A 183 -28.11 16.51 28.08
N ILE A 184 -27.09 16.82 28.89
CA ILE A 184 -27.23 17.11 30.32
C ILE A 184 -27.35 18.62 30.56
N SER A 185 -28.51 19.04 31.10
CA SER A 185 -28.82 20.42 31.45
C SER A 185 -29.21 20.54 32.93
N PRO A 186 -28.79 21.59 33.64
CA PRO A 186 -29.24 21.83 35.01
C PRO A 186 -30.64 22.44 35.01
N ALA A 187 -31.51 22.02 35.94
CA ALA A 187 -32.91 22.44 36.03
C ALA A 187 -33.09 23.86 36.61
N ASN A 188 -32.07 24.37 37.30
CA ASN A 188 -32.07 25.74 37.83
C ASN A 188 -31.69 26.81 36.78
N GLN A 189 -31.57 26.43 35.50
CA GLN A 189 -31.33 27.32 34.39
C GLN A 189 -32.37 27.07 33.30
N ASP A 190 -32.68 28.11 32.52
CA ASP A 190 -33.60 27.97 31.39
C ASP A 190 -33.02 27.03 30.33
N ILE A 191 -33.80 26.04 29.93
CA ILE A 191 -33.41 25.04 28.95
C ILE A 191 -33.10 25.66 27.59
N ALA A 192 -33.72 26.80 27.25
CA ALA A 192 -33.45 27.54 26.01
C ALA A 192 -32.00 28.05 25.93
N THR A 193 -31.32 28.19 27.07
CA THR A 193 -29.92 28.64 27.15
C THR A 193 -28.90 27.51 27.22
N SER A 194 -29.36 26.24 27.17
CA SER A 194 -28.51 25.07 27.30
C SER A 194 -27.65 24.85 26.05
N ASP A 195 -26.33 24.90 26.23
CA ASP A 195 -25.36 24.63 25.17
C ASP A 195 -25.46 23.18 24.68
N ALA A 196 -25.86 22.24 25.55
CA ALA A 196 -26.04 20.83 25.19
C ALA A 196 -27.19 20.65 24.19
N ILE A 197 -28.31 21.35 24.43
CA ILE A 197 -29.50 21.28 23.56
C ILE A 197 -29.28 22.04 22.26
N LYS A 198 -28.58 23.18 22.32
CA LYS A 198 -28.17 23.90 21.11
C LYS A 198 -27.32 23.00 20.20
N LEU A 199 -26.26 22.41 20.75
CA LEU A 199 -25.38 21.54 20.00
C LEU A 199 -26.11 20.30 19.49
N SER A 200 -26.93 19.64 20.32
CA SER A 200 -27.68 18.46 19.88
C SER A 200 -28.65 18.77 18.74
N ARG A 201 -29.30 19.95 18.76
CA ARG A 201 -30.23 20.35 17.69
C ARG A 201 -29.55 20.62 16.36
N GLU A 202 -28.32 21.11 16.38
CA GLU A 202 -27.55 21.36 15.16
C GLU A 202 -27.16 20.06 14.45
N VAL A 203 -26.88 19.00 15.22
CA VAL A 203 -26.41 17.70 14.70
C VAL A 203 -27.50 16.62 14.62
N ASP A 204 -28.61 16.81 15.34
CA ASP A 204 -29.81 15.97 15.38
C ASP A 204 -31.08 16.84 15.44
N PRO A 205 -31.49 17.46 14.30
CA PRO A 205 -32.65 18.35 14.26
C PRO A 205 -33.99 17.67 14.56
N THR A 206 -34.10 16.36 14.28
CA THR A 206 -35.33 15.58 14.53
C THR A 206 -35.40 15.04 15.96
N GLY A 207 -34.28 15.03 16.69
CA GLY A 207 -34.18 14.55 18.06
C GLY A 207 -34.27 13.03 18.19
N GLU A 208 -33.94 12.29 17.12
CA GLU A 208 -34.09 10.83 17.04
C GLU A 208 -33.06 10.06 17.85
N ARG A 209 -31.90 10.66 18.12
CA ARG A 209 -30.77 10.05 18.84
C ARG A 209 -30.34 10.86 20.06
N THR A 210 -31.15 11.82 20.48
CA THR A 210 -30.88 12.72 21.61
C THR A 210 -31.75 12.40 22.82
N PHE A 211 -31.12 12.17 23.97
CA PHE A 211 -31.75 11.98 25.27
C PHE A 211 -31.51 13.20 26.16
N GLY A 212 -32.58 13.80 26.67
CA GLY A 212 -32.50 14.94 27.59
C GLY A 212 -32.39 14.49 29.04
N VAL A 213 -31.41 15.03 29.76
CA VAL A 213 -31.24 14.79 31.21
C VAL A 213 -31.27 16.11 31.95
N LEU A 214 -32.16 16.20 32.93
CA LEU A 214 -32.24 17.34 33.85
C LEU A 214 -31.59 16.99 35.19
N THR A 215 -30.59 17.75 35.59
CA THR A 215 -29.92 17.62 36.89
C THR A 215 -30.32 18.76 37.82
N LYS A 216 -29.96 18.69 39.10
CA LYS A 216 -30.14 19.80 40.08
C LYS A 216 -31.60 20.24 40.27
N LEU A 217 -32.55 19.31 40.15
CA LEU A 217 -33.98 19.58 40.42
C LEU A 217 -34.23 20.01 41.87
N ASP A 218 -33.37 19.59 42.79
CA ASP A 218 -33.36 19.93 44.20
C ASP A 218 -32.90 21.36 44.50
N LEU A 219 -32.23 22.02 43.54
CA LEU A 219 -31.70 23.38 43.66
C LEU A 219 -32.54 24.42 42.90
N MET A 220 -33.76 24.07 42.51
CA MET A 220 -34.70 25.00 41.89
C MET A 220 -35.27 25.99 42.91
N ASP A 221 -35.66 27.17 42.44
CA ASP A 221 -36.26 28.18 43.29
C ASP A 221 -37.62 27.71 43.82
N LYS A 222 -37.89 27.95 45.09
CA LYS A 222 -39.15 27.53 45.73
C LYS A 222 -40.35 28.12 44.99
N GLY A 223 -41.27 27.25 44.56
CA GLY A 223 -42.44 27.64 43.77
C GLY A 223 -42.24 27.56 42.25
N THR A 224 -41.08 27.09 41.79
CA THR A 224 -40.83 26.72 40.38
C THR A 224 -40.65 25.21 40.25
N ASP A 225 -41.03 24.67 39.10
CA ASP A 225 -40.85 23.27 38.74
C ASP A 225 -40.35 23.13 37.29
N ALA A 226 -39.84 21.94 36.96
CA ALA A 226 -39.36 21.61 35.62
C ALA A 226 -40.31 20.64 34.89
N LEU A 227 -41.60 20.60 35.27
CA LEU A 227 -42.57 19.63 34.75
C LEU A 227 -42.76 19.79 33.25
N ASP A 228 -42.85 21.04 32.77
CA ASP A 228 -42.98 21.33 31.34
C ASP A 228 -41.82 20.77 30.50
N VAL A 229 -40.61 20.74 31.06
CA VAL A 229 -39.45 20.16 30.38
C VAL A 229 -39.48 18.63 30.48
N LEU A 230 -39.72 18.07 31.67
CA LEU A 230 -39.77 16.62 31.89
C LEU A 230 -40.88 15.91 31.11
N GLU A 231 -42.03 16.56 30.93
CA GLU A 231 -43.14 16.06 30.11
C GLU A 231 -42.96 16.37 28.61
N GLY A 232 -41.89 17.07 28.23
CA GLY A 232 -41.56 17.40 26.84
C GLY A 232 -42.44 18.49 26.22
N ARG A 233 -43.16 19.27 27.04
CA ARG A 233 -43.99 20.41 26.60
C ARG A 233 -43.14 21.62 26.20
N ALA A 234 -42.12 21.94 26.97
CA ALA A 234 -41.21 23.06 26.71
C ALA A 234 -40.24 22.77 25.56
N TYR A 235 -39.66 21.56 25.52
CA TYR A 235 -38.79 21.11 24.45
C TYR A 235 -39.03 19.63 24.14
N ARG A 236 -39.58 19.36 22.96
CA ARG A 236 -39.97 18.02 22.54
C ARG A 236 -38.81 17.26 21.91
N LEU A 237 -38.43 16.14 22.53
CA LEU A 237 -37.52 15.14 21.99
C LEU A 237 -38.31 13.89 21.58
N GLN A 238 -37.73 13.01 20.74
CA GLN A 238 -38.33 11.71 20.44
C GLN A 238 -38.19 10.72 21.61
N HIS A 239 -37.16 10.93 22.43
CA HIS A 239 -36.92 10.18 23.66
C HIS A 239 -37.34 10.97 24.90
N PRO A 240 -37.77 10.30 25.99
CA PRO A 240 -38.22 10.98 27.19
C PRO A 240 -37.10 11.73 27.89
N TRP A 241 -37.46 12.84 28.54
CA TRP A 241 -36.59 13.53 29.48
C TRP A 241 -36.48 12.75 30.79
N VAL A 242 -35.28 12.69 31.36
CA VAL A 242 -35.03 12.03 32.65
C VAL A 242 -34.45 13.03 33.65
N GLY A 243 -35.15 13.20 34.76
CA GLY A 243 -34.70 13.96 35.92
C GLY A 243 -33.79 13.13 36.82
N ILE A 244 -32.68 13.72 37.26
CA ILE A 244 -31.71 13.09 38.16
C ILE A 244 -31.38 14.06 39.30
N VAL A 245 -31.41 13.53 40.53
CA VAL A 245 -30.98 14.24 41.73
C VAL A 245 -29.69 13.63 42.23
N ASN A 246 -28.61 14.41 42.13
CA ASN A 246 -27.27 13.98 42.51
C ASN A 246 -26.96 14.41 43.96
N ARG A 247 -25.85 13.89 44.51
CA ARG A 247 -25.31 14.36 45.79
C ARG A 247 -24.98 15.85 45.74
N SER A 248 -25.35 16.58 46.79
CA SER A 248 -24.92 17.96 46.98
C SER A 248 -23.42 18.03 47.29
N GLN A 249 -22.81 19.21 47.16
CA GLN A 249 -21.41 19.40 47.57
C GLN A 249 -21.19 19.07 49.05
N ALA A 250 -22.20 19.29 49.89
CA ALA A 250 -22.15 18.91 51.31
C ALA A 250 -22.17 17.38 51.50
N ASP A 251 -22.96 16.65 50.72
CA ASP A 251 -22.97 15.18 50.76
C ASP A 251 -21.64 14.59 50.27
N ILE A 252 -21.02 15.20 49.25
CA ILE A 252 -19.70 14.81 48.74
C ILE A 252 -18.62 15.04 49.81
N ASN A 253 -18.62 16.21 50.45
CA ASN A 253 -17.66 16.52 51.51
C ASN A 253 -17.83 15.60 52.73
N LYS A 254 -19.03 15.08 52.96
CA LYS A 254 -19.35 14.11 54.01
C LYS A 254 -19.12 12.65 53.59
N ASN A 255 -18.63 12.41 52.36
CA ASN A 255 -18.43 11.08 51.78
C ASN A 255 -19.70 10.19 51.88
N VAL A 256 -20.88 10.77 51.62
CA VAL A 256 -22.13 10.00 51.60
C VAL A 256 -22.04 8.94 50.51
N ASP A 257 -22.29 7.69 50.89
CA ASP A 257 -22.24 6.55 49.97
C ASP A 257 -23.25 6.67 48.82
N MET A 258 -22.88 6.13 47.66
CA MET A 258 -23.68 6.24 46.44
C MET A 258 -24.99 5.45 46.54
N ILE A 259 -25.00 4.34 47.29
CA ILE A 259 -26.23 3.57 47.54
C ILE A 259 -27.24 4.44 48.30
N MET A 260 -26.78 5.18 49.30
CA MET A 260 -27.60 6.14 50.04
C MET A 260 -28.06 7.30 49.16
N ALA A 261 -27.22 7.77 48.24
CA ALA A 261 -27.59 8.80 47.27
C ALA A 261 -28.73 8.34 46.35
N ARG A 262 -28.65 7.14 45.77
CA ARG A 262 -29.73 6.55 44.95
C ARG A 262 -31.03 6.38 45.74
N ARG A 263 -30.93 6.01 47.03
CA ARG A 263 -32.11 5.92 47.90
C ARG A 263 -32.75 7.29 48.12
N LYS A 264 -31.95 8.31 48.41
CA LYS A 264 -32.42 9.71 48.55
C LYS A 264 -33.06 10.22 47.25
N GLU A 265 -32.49 9.90 46.09
CA GLU A 265 -33.07 10.25 44.79
C GLU A 265 -34.46 9.63 44.61
N ARG A 266 -34.60 8.33 44.90
CA ARG A 266 -35.89 7.64 44.80
C ARG A 266 -36.92 8.21 45.78
N GLU A 267 -36.49 8.54 46.99
CA GLU A 267 -37.33 9.18 48.01
C GLU A 267 -37.76 10.59 47.57
N TYR A 268 -36.85 11.37 46.99
CA TYR A 268 -37.16 12.70 46.46
C TYR A 268 -38.28 12.65 45.42
N PHE A 269 -38.15 11.78 44.41
CA PHE A 269 -39.19 11.67 43.38
C PHE A 269 -40.50 11.07 43.92
N ALA A 270 -40.43 10.13 44.88
CA ALA A 270 -41.64 9.53 45.46
C ALA A 270 -42.42 10.46 46.39
N THR A 271 -41.72 11.36 47.09
CA THR A 271 -42.32 12.28 48.07
C THR A 271 -42.57 13.68 47.53
N SER A 272 -42.05 14.00 46.34
CA SER A 272 -42.26 15.30 45.70
C SER A 272 -43.74 15.49 45.29
N PRO A 273 -44.36 16.63 45.66
CA PRO A 273 -45.72 16.94 45.24
C PRO A 273 -45.82 17.14 43.71
N ASP A 274 -44.77 17.66 43.08
CA ASP A 274 -44.77 18.03 41.67
C ASP A 274 -44.30 16.89 40.75
N TYR A 275 -43.43 16.00 41.24
CA TYR A 275 -42.82 14.93 40.44
C TYR A 275 -43.30 13.50 40.81
N GLY A 276 -44.17 13.36 41.81
CA GLY A 276 -44.63 12.07 42.32
C GLY A 276 -45.20 11.12 41.26
N HIS A 277 -45.98 11.64 40.30
CA HIS A 277 -46.55 10.85 39.20
C HIS A 277 -45.50 10.38 38.18
N LEU A 278 -44.34 11.04 38.12
CA LEU A 278 -43.23 10.72 37.21
C LEU A 278 -42.18 9.82 37.86
N ALA A 279 -42.29 9.49 39.16
CA ALA A 279 -41.25 8.80 39.92
C ALA A 279 -40.75 7.48 39.30
N SER A 280 -41.60 6.75 38.57
CA SER A 280 -41.22 5.50 37.88
C SER A 280 -40.36 5.70 36.63
N LYS A 281 -40.32 6.92 36.08
CA LYS A 281 -39.59 7.31 34.86
C LYS A 281 -38.42 8.26 35.14
N MET A 282 -38.03 8.40 36.40
CA MET A 282 -36.98 9.32 36.85
C MET A 282 -35.86 8.57 37.56
N GLY A 283 -34.71 9.25 37.69
CA GLY A 283 -33.55 8.79 38.44
C GLY A 283 -32.48 8.08 37.62
N SER A 284 -31.31 7.92 38.23
CA SER A 284 -30.11 7.42 37.54
C SER A 284 -30.22 5.95 37.12
N GLU A 285 -30.91 5.12 37.92
CA GLU A 285 -31.12 3.70 37.59
C GLU A 285 -32.05 3.51 36.38
N PHE A 286 -33.10 4.35 36.28
CA PHE A 286 -34.00 4.34 35.13
C PHE A 286 -33.25 4.78 33.87
N LEU A 287 -32.46 5.86 33.95
CA LEU A 287 -31.65 6.34 32.83
C LEU A 287 -30.69 5.25 32.32
N ALA A 288 -29.98 4.57 33.22
CA ALA A 288 -29.04 3.51 32.85
C ALA A 288 -29.73 2.36 32.09
N LYS A 289 -30.90 1.93 32.57
CA LYS A 289 -31.70 0.89 31.90
C LYS A 289 -32.23 1.35 30.54
N LEU A 290 -32.73 2.58 30.47
CA LEU A 290 -33.23 3.18 29.22
C LEU A 290 -32.14 3.26 28.15
N LEU A 291 -30.95 3.76 28.51
CA LEU A 291 -29.81 3.86 27.59
C LEU A 291 -29.31 2.48 27.17
N SER A 292 -29.25 1.51 28.07
CA SER A 292 -28.80 0.15 27.75
C SER A 292 -29.75 -0.55 26.76
N GLN A 293 -31.07 -0.46 26.99
CA GLN A 293 -32.08 -1.00 26.09
C GLN A 293 -32.06 -0.33 24.70
N HIS A 294 -31.93 0.99 24.67
CA HIS A 294 -31.86 1.73 23.42
C HIS A 294 -30.57 1.42 22.64
N LEU A 295 -29.43 1.41 23.32
CA LEU A 295 -28.14 1.06 22.72
C LEU A 295 -28.18 -0.36 22.12
N GLU A 296 -28.78 -1.33 22.82
CA GLU A 296 -28.94 -2.68 22.29
C GLU A 296 -29.80 -2.72 21.02
N SER A 297 -30.92 -2.00 20.99
CA SER A 297 -31.79 -1.90 19.81
C SER A 297 -31.03 -1.34 18.60
N VAL A 298 -30.25 -0.28 18.82
CA VAL A 298 -29.41 0.35 17.79
C VAL A 298 -28.32 -0.61 17.31
N ILE A 299 -27.62 -1.28 18.22
CA ILE A 299 -26.59 -2.29 17.89
C ILE A 299 -27.21 -3.38 17.01
N ARG A 300 -28.36 -3.93 17.43
CA ARG A 300 -29.03 -5.02 16.69
C ARG A 300 -29.45 -4.60 15.28
N ALA A 301 -29.96 -3.39 15.12
CA ALA A 301 -30.34 -2.86 13.81
C ALA A 301 -29.12 -2.63 12.89
N ARG A 302 -27.94 -2.35 13.47
CA ARG A 302 -26.72 -2.01 12.72
C ARG A 302 -25.78 -3.18 12.46
N ILE A 303 -25.89 -4.30 13.19
CA ILE A 303 -25.03 -5.47 12.99
C ILE A 303 -24.88 -5.90 11.52
N PRO A 304 -25.95 -6.01 10.71
CA PRO A 304 -25.81 -6.42 9.31
C PRO A 304 -24.92 -5.47 8.49
N SER A 305 -25.03 -4.17 8.75
CA SER A 305 -24.21 -3.15 8.10
C SER A 305 -22.75 -3.24 8.55
N ILE A 306 -22.51 -3.50 9.84
CA ILE A 306 -21.16 -3.67 10.40
C ILE A 306 -20.50 -4.93 9.81
N THR A 307 -21.22 -6.05 9.73
CA THR A 307 -20.72 -7.29 9.11
C THR A 307 -20.36 -7.07 7.64
N SER A 308 -21.18 -6.34 6.89
CA SER A 308 -20.89 -6.01 5.49
C SER A 308 -19.63 -5.14 5.36
N LEU A 309 -19.45 -4.14 6.24
CA LEU A 309 -18.25 -3.31 6.29
C LEU A 309 -16.99 -4.14 6.60
N ILE A 310 -17.08 -5.05 7.58
CA ILE A 310 -15.97 -5.93 7.97
C ILE A 310 -15.59 -6.84 6.81
N ASN A 311 -16.55 -7.51 6.18
CA ASN A 311 -16.26 -8.41 5.06
C ASN A 311 -15.63 -7.68 3.87
N LYS A 312 -16.16 -6.50 3.53
CA LYS A 312 -15.58 -5.65 2.48
C LYS A 312 -14.13 -5.23 2.82
N SER A 313 -13.89 -4.82 4.07
CA SER A 313 -12.55 -4.45 4.53
C SER A 313 -11.58 -5.63 4.52
N ILE A 314 -12.04 -6.84 4.86
CA ILE A 314 -11.25 -8.08 4.76
C ILE A 314 -10.83 -8.33 3.30
N GLU A 315 -11.77 -8.26 2.36
CA GLU A 315 -11.46 -8.46 0.93
C GLU A 315 -10.46 -7.44 0.39
N GLU A 316 -10.57 -6.18 0.79
CA GLU A 316 -9.64 -5.11 0.40
C GLU A 316 -8.25 -5.33 1.00
N LEU A 317 -8.16 -5.66 2.29
CA LEU A 317 -6.91 -5.97 2.98
C LEU A 317 -6.25 -7.24 2.43
N GLU A 318 -7.02 -8.26 2.06
CA GLU A 318 -6.49 -9.48 1.43
C GLU A 318 -5.90 -9.18 0.04
N LYS A 319 -6.59 -8.37 -0.78
CA LYS A 319 -6.04 -7.91 -2.07
C LYS A 319 -4.77 -7.08 -1.91
N GLU A 320 -4.74 -6.19 -0.92
CA GLU A 320 -3.53 -5.40 -0.62
C GLU A 320 -2.38 -6.31 -0.15
N MET A 321 -2.66 -7.30 0.69
CA MET A 321 -1.67 -8.27 1.16
C MET A 321 -1.14 -9.16 0.01
N ASP A 322 -2.00 -9.55 -0.93
CA ASP A 322 -1.58 -10.27 -2.13
C ASP A 322 -0.67 -9.42 -3.02
N HIS A 323 -0.94 -8.11 -3.13
CA HIS A 323 -0.10 -7.17 -3.87
C HIS A 323 1.26 -6.92 -3.19
N LEU A 324 1.27 -6.76 -1.86
CA LEU A 324 2.48 -6.63 -1.06
C LEU A 324 3.29 -7.93 -1.02
N GLY A 325 2.62 -9.06 -1.32
CA GLY A 325 3.18 -10.39 -1.38
C GLY A 325 3.46 -11.02 -0.01
N ARG A 326 3.78 -12.31 -0.03
CA ARG A 326 3.97 -13.11 1.20
C ARG A 326 5.26 -12.72 1.94
N PRO A 327 5.27 -12.80 3.28
CA PRO A 327 6.48 -12.65 4.06
C PRO A 327 7.50 -13.73 3.69
N ILE A 328 8.76 -13.34 3.70
CA ILE A 328 9.88 -14.22 3.35
C ILE A 328 10.14 -15.15 4.53
N ALA A 329 10.26 -16.44 4.25
CA ALA A 329 10.61 -17.42 5.26
C ALA A 329 12.06 -17.22 5.73
N LEU A 330 12.32 -17.49 7.01
CA LEU A 330 13.66 -17.38 7.63
C LEU A 330 14.58 -18.54 7.22
N ASP A 331 14.01 -19.63 6.70
CA ASP A 331 14.76 -20.81 6.28
C ASP A 331 15.53 -20.57 4.97
N ALA A 332 16.80 -20.98 4.95
CA ALA A 332 17.69 -20.78 3.80
C ALA A 332 17.20 -21.51 2.54
N GLY A 333 16.59 -22.69 2.70
CA GLY A 333 16.01 -23.46 1.59
C GLY A 333 14.79 -22.75 1.00
N ALA A 334 13.94 -22.20 1.85
CA ALA A 334 12.79 -21.40 1.42
C ALA A 334 13.22 -20.09 0.73
N GLN A 335 14.23 -19.39 1.26
CA GLN A 335 14.80 -18.20 0.61
C GLN A 335 15.36 -18.51 -0.78
N LEU A 336 16.13 -19.61 -0.89
CA LEU A 336 16.65 -20.10 -2.17
C LEU A 336 15.51 -20.40 -3.15
N TYR A 337 14.47 -21.11 -2.69
CA TYR A 337 13.30 -21.41 -3.51
C TYR A 337 12.64 -20.14 -4.05
N THR A 338 12.42 -19.14 -3.19
CA THR A 338 11.84 -17.85 -3.59
C THR A 338 12.71 -17.13 -4.63
N ILE A 339 14.03 -17.08 -4.44
CA ILE A 339 14.94 -16.47 -5.42
C ILE A 339 14.84 -17.18 -6.77
N LEU A 340 14.83 -18.51 -6.78
CA LEU A 340 14.73 -19.31 -8.01
C LEU A 340 13.37 -19.13 -8.70
N GLU A 341 12.28 -19.01 -7.94
CA GLU A 341 10.95 -18.72 -8.47
C GLU A 341 10.90 -17.35 -9.15
N LEU A 342 11.47 -16.32 -8.52
CA LEU A 342 11.58 -14.98 -9.10
C LEU A 342 12.43 -14.96 -10.37
N CYS A 343 13.54 -15.70 -10.39
CA CYS A 343 14.37 -15.84 -11.58
C CYS A 343 13.63 -16.54 -12.72
N ARG A 344 12.83 -17.58 -12.42
CA ARG A 344 11.98 -18.26 -13.41
C ARG A 344 10.89 -17.34 -13.97
N ALA A 345 10.30 -16.49 -13.13
CA ALA A 345 9.32 -15.50 -13.57
C ALA A 345 9.94 -14.50 -14.56
N PHE A 346 11.13 -13.99 -14.24
CA PHE A 346 11.93 -13.17 -15.17
C PHE A 346 12.27 -13.92 -16.46
N ASP A 347 12.79 -15.14 -16.37
CA ASP A 347 13.17 -15.96 -17.54
C ASP A 347 11.97 -16.19 -18.47
N ARG A 348 10.78 -16.40 -17.91
CA ARG A 348 9.53 -16.53 -18.69
C ARG A 348 9.23 -15.25 -19.47
N ILE A 349 9.23 -14.09 -18.81
CA ILE A 349 8.94 -12.80 -19.44
C ILE A 349 10.00 -12.46 -20.50
N PHE A 350 11.27 -12.75 -20.23
CA PHE A 350 12.35 -12.55 -21.20
C PHE A 350 12.17 -13.44 -22.45
N LYS A 351 11.78 -14.71 -22.25
CA LYS A 351 11.48 -15.63 -23.36
C LYS A 351 10.28 -15.18 -24.18
N GLU A 352 9.22 -14.65 -23.56
CA GLU A 352 8.07 -14.07 -24.27
C GLU A 352 8.46 -12.89 -25.19
N HIS A 353 9.44 -12.08 -24.79
CA HIS A 353 9.98 -11.03 -25.65
C HIS A 353 10.72 -11.56 -26.89
N LEU A 354 11.32 -12.74 -26.80
CA LEU A 354 12.12 -13.35 -27.87
C LEU A 354 11.29 -14.26 -28.79
N ASP A 355 10.42 -15.11 -28.23
CA ASP A 355 9.68 -16.15 -28.97
C ASP A 355 8.39 -15.65 -29.63
N GLY A 356 7.91 -14.45 -29.26
CA GLY A 356 6.67 -13.88 -29.75
C GLY A 356 5.64 -13.68 -28.63
N GLY A 357 4.86 -12.60 -28.75
CA GLY A 357 3.93 -12.10 -27.72
C GLY A 357 4.21 -10.66 -27.31
N ARG A 358 5.46 -10.19 -27.48
CA ARG A 358 5.91 -8.80 -27.27
C ARG A 358 6.88 -8.37 -28.38
N PRO A 359 7.09 -7.06 -28.64
CA PRO A 359 7.84 -6.56 -29.81
C PRO A 359 9.37 -6.69 -29.72
N GLY A 360 9.92 -7.70 -29.02
CA GLY A 360 11.36 -7.88 -28.88
C GLY A 360 12.02 -8.54 -30.09
N GLY A 361 11.46 -9.65 -30.56
CA GLY A 361 11.97 -10.40 -31.72
C GLY A 361 11.96 -9.59 -33.03
N ASP A 362 10.92 -8.78 -33.26
CA ASP A 362 10.79 -7.94 -34.47
C ASP A 362 11.96 -6.95 -34.64
N ARG A 363 12.46 -6.41 -33.52
CA ARG A 363 13.63 -5.51 -33.54
C ARG A 363 14.91 -6.22 -33.99
N ILE A 364 15.05 -7.50 -33.66
CA ILE A 364 16.19 -8.32 -34.10
C ILE A 364 16.09 -8.56 -35.61
N TYR A 365 14.90 -8.88 -36.13
CA TYR A 365 14.66 -8.97 -37.58
C TYR A 365 14.98 -7.65 -38.27
N GLY A 366 14.61 -6.51 -37.69
CA GLY A 366 14.96 -5.19 -38.21
C GLY A 366 16.47 -4.96 -38.39
N VAL A 367 17.32 -5.56 -37.54
CA VAL A 367 18.78 -5.51 -37.72
C VAL A 367 19.20 -6.29 -38.96
N PHE A 368 18.69 -7.50 -39.13
CA PHE A 368 19.11 -8.40 -40.22
C PHE A 368 18.48 -8.09 -41.57
N ASP A 369 17.22 -7.65 -41.61
CA ASP A 369 16.48 -7.44 -42.87
C ASP A 369 16.67 -6.02 -43.41
N ASN A 370 16.93 -5.05 -42.53
CA ASN A 370 17.08 -3.64 -42.91
C ASN A 370 18.51 -3.12 -42.73
N GLN A 371 19.06 -3.20 -41.51
CA GLN A 371 20.34 -2.53 -41.18
C GLN A 371 21.53 -3.19 -41.87
N LEU A 372 21.67 -4.51 -41.77
CA LEU A 372 22.78 -5.25 -42.40
C LEU A 372 22.77 -5.06 -43.93
N PRO A 373 21.66 -5.29 -44.67
CA PRO A 373 21.64 -5.09 -46.12
C PRO A 373 21.87 -3.63 -46.53
N ALA A 374 21.46 -2.66 -45.72
CA ALA A 374 21.78 -1.24 -45.95
C ALA A 374 23.27 -0.95 -45.73
N ALA A 375 23.89 -1.55 -44.71
CA ALA A 375 25.32 -1.40 -44.44
C ALA A 375 26.18 -2.02 -45.55
N LEU A 376 25.82 -3.21 -46.04
CA LEU A 376 26.51 -3.88 -47.16
C LEU A 376 26.45 -3.05 -48.45
N ARG A 377 25.30 -2.41 -48.75
CA ARG A 377 25.15 -1.54 -49.93
C ARG A 377 25.95 -0.23 -49.87
N LYS A 378 26.31 0.23 -48.66
CA LYS A 378 27.07 1.48 -48.46
C LYS A 378 28.58 1.28 -48.51
N LEU A 379 29.06 0.06 -48.74
CA LEU A 379 30.50 -0.21 -48.81
C LEU A 379 31.14 0.48 -50.03
N PRO A 380 32.38 0.97 -49.92
CA PRO A 380 33.01 1.80 -50.94
C PRO A 380 33.58 0.98 -52.12
N PHE A 381 32.80 0.04 -52.66
CA PHE A 381 33.24 -0.84 -53.74
C PHE A 381 33.52 -0.07 -55.04
N ASP A 382 32.77 0.99 -55.35
CA ASP A 382 33.01 1.82 -56.54
C ASP A 382 34.40 2.50 -56.51
N ARG A 383 34.83 2.93 -55.32
CA ARG A 383 36.17 3.51 -55.13
C ARG A 383 37.25 2.43 -55.21
N HIS A 384 37.01 1.28 -54.57
CA HIS A 384 37.94 0.16 -54.53
C HIS A 384 38.14 -0.48 -55.92
N LEU A 385 37.08 -0.63 -56.70
CA LEU A 385 37.09 -1.23 -58.05
C LEU A 385 37.21 -0.18 -59.17
N SER A 386 37.60 1.04 -58.83
CA SER A 386 37.86 2.08 -59.83
C SER A 386 38.97 1.65 -60.81
N PRO A 387 38.86 1.96 -62.12
CA PRO A 387 39.83 1.51 -63.12
C PRO A 387 41.29 1.88 -62.79
N GLN A 388 41.49 3.04 -62.15
CA GLN A 388 42.79 3.50 -61.69
C GLN A 388 43.36 2.62 -60.57
N ASN A 389 42.53 2.26 -59.58
CA ASN A 389 42.97 1.41 -58.48
C ASN A 389 43.20 -0.03 -58.94
N VAL A 390 42.32 -0.57 -59.79
CA VAL A 390 42.48 -1.92 -60.36
C VAL A 390 43.79 -1.99 -61.15
N LYS A 391 44.05 -1.02 -62.04
CA LYS A 391 45.32 -0.96 -62.79
C LYS A 391 46.53 -0.98 -61.86
N ARG A 392 46.51 -0.16 -60.80
CA ARG A 392 47.59 -0.11 -59.82
C ARG A 392 47.80 -1.46 -59.11
N VAL A 393 46.75 -2.00 -58.49
CA VAL A 393 46.84 -3.23 -57.68
C VAL A 393 47.22 -4.45 -58.52
N VAL A 394 46.66 -4.57 -59.72
CA VAL A 394 46.98 -5.68 -60.64
C VAL A 394 48.43 -5.56 -61.15
N SER A 395 48.87 -4.36 -61.57
CA SER A 395 50.25 -4.17 -62.03
C SER A 395 51.28 -4.42 -60.92
N GLU A 396 50.96 -4.04 -59.68
CA GLU A 396 51.80 -4.30 -58.50
C GLU A 396 51.82 -5.79 -58.11
N ALA A 397 50.73 -6.53 -58.34
CA ALA A 397 50.60 -7.93 -57.98
C ALA A 397 51.26 -8.88 -59.01
N ASP A 398 51.13 -8.57 -60.30
CA ASP A 398 51.62 -9.42 -61.39
C ASP A 398 53.08 -9.13 -61.77
N GLY A 399 53.62 -7.97 -61.37
CA GLY A 399 55.03 -7.63 -61.52
C GLY A 399 55.50 -7.63 -62.98
N TYR A 400 56.56 -8.41 -63.29
CA TYR A 400 57.22 -8.42 -64.60
C TYR A 400 56.54 -9.31 -65.66
N GLN A 401 55.45 -10.01 -65.34
CA GLN A 401 54.80 -11.01 -66.21
C GLN A 401 53.43 -10.64 -66.83
N PRO A 402 53.09 -9.38 -67.18
CA PRO A 402 51.72 -9.00 -67.54
C PRO A 402 51.15 -9.60 -68.86
N HIS A 403 51.88 -10.47 -69.56
CA HIS A 403 51.46 -11.02 -70.87
C HIS A 403 51.70 -12.53 -71.06
N LEU A 404 52.19 -13.24 -70.03
CA LEU A 404 52.57 -14.66 -70.15
C LEU A 404 51.63 -15.61 -69.40
N ILE A 405 50.93 -15.13 -68.36
CA ILE A 405 50.03 -15.92 -67.50
C ILE A 405 48.81 -15.04 -67.15
N ALA A 406 47.64 -15.64 -66.94
CA ALA A 406 46.45 -14.91 -66.47
C ALA A 406 46.72 -14.20 -65.12
N PRO A 407 46.21 -12.97 -64.89
CA PRO A 407 46.56 -12.10 -63.75
C PRO A 407 45.91 -12.54 -62.42
N GLU A 408 46.16 -13.78 -62.00
CA GLU A 408 45.50 -14.43 -60.86
C GLU A 408 45.80 -13.70 -59.53
N GLN A 409 47.04 -13.24 -59.33
CA GLN A 409 47.45 -12.57 -58.10
C GLN A 409 46.80 -11.18 -57.95
N GLY A 410 46.63 -10.47 -59.06
CA GLY A 410 45.84 -9.23 -59.09
C GLY A 410 44.39 -9.43 -58.65
N TYR A 411 43.73 -10.48 -59.16
CA TYR A 411 42.38 -10.86 -58.72
C TYR A 411 42.35 -11.19 -57.23
N ARG A 412 43.30 -12.00 -56.73
CA ARG A 412 43.35 -12.38 -55.31
C ARG A 412 43.45 -11.16 -54.40
N ARG A 413 44.37 -10.24 -54.67
CA ARG A 413 44.55 -9.02 -53.86
C ARG A 413 43.35 -8.09 -53.91
N LEU A 414 42.73 -7.92 -55.07
CA LEU A 414 41.52 -7.10 -55.20
C LEU A 414 40.33 -7.70 -54.45
N ILE A 415 40.15 -9.02 -54.51
CA ILE A 415 39.07 -9.69 -53.80
C ILE A 415 39.32 -9.61 -52.29
N ASP A 416 40.52 -9.96 -51.81
CA ASP A 416 40.87 -9.88 -50.38
C ASP A 416 40.68 -8.45 -49.81
N GLY A 417 41.12 -7.43 -50.55
CA GLY A 417 40.89 -6.03 -50.18
C GLY A 417 39.40 -5.66 -50.12
N ALA A 418 38.58 -6.19 -51.02
CA ALA A 418 37.14 -5.96 -51.03
C ALA A 418 36.42 -6.69 -49.88
N LEU A 419 36.80 -7.95 -49.60
CA LEU A 419 36.16 -8.77 -48.58
C LEU A 419 36.41 -8.27 -47.16
N ASN A 420 37.57 -7.64 -46.91
CA ASN A 420 37.87 -7.03 -45.61
C ASN A 420 36.89 -5.92 -45.21
N TYR A 421 36.23 -5.25 -46.16
CA TYR A 421 35.18 -4.25 -45.85
C TYR A 421 33.94 -4.87 -45.20
N PHE A 422 33.70 -6.18 -45.34
CA PHE A 422 32.55 -6.85 -44.73
C PHE A 422 32.69 -7.02 -43.20
N ARG A 423 33.91 -6.96 -42.65
CA ARG A 423 34.15 -7.06 -41.19
C ARG A 423 33.34 -6.03 -40.41
N GLY A 424 33.36 -4.77 -40.86
CA GLY A 424 32.67 -3.65 -40.20
C GLY A 424 31.16 -3.85 -40.07
N PRO A 425 30.41 -4.04 -41.17
CA PRO A 425 28.98 -4.35 -41.12
C PRO A 425 28.63 -5.60 -40.32
N ALA A 426 29.49 -6.61 -40.33
CA ALA A 426 29.29 -7.86 -39.61
C ALA A 426 29.41 -7.66 -38.09
N GLU A 427 30.45 -6.95 -37.62
CA GLU A 427 30.60 -6.54 -36.23
C GLU A 427 29.47 -5.60 -35.77
N ALA A 428 29.08 -4.64 -36.61
CA ALA A 428 27.98 -3.72 -36.30
C ALA A 428 26.65 -4.47 -36.09
N SER A 429 26.42 -5.56 -36.82
CA SER A 429 25.24 -6.40 -36.65
C SER A 429 25.26 -7.18 -35.32
N VAL A 430 26.44 -7.67 -34.90
CA VAL A 430 26.65 -8.29 -33.58
C VAL A 430 26.32 -7.28 -32.48
N ASP A 431 26.84 -6.06 -32.59
CA ASP A 431 26.66 -5.00 -31.59
C ASP A 431 25.21 -4.51 -31.51
N ALA A 432 24.53 -4.37 -32.64
CA ALA A 432 23.13 -3.98 -32.70
C ALA A 432 22.22 -5.02 -32.01
N VAL A 433 22.44 -6.32 -32.25
CA VAL A 433 21.67 -7.38 -31.58
C VAL A 433 21.96 -7.42 -30.07
N HIS A 434 23.23 -7.28 -29.67
CA HIS A 434 23.59 -7.21 -28.25
C HIS A 434 22.87 -6.05 -27.53
N PHE A 435 22.79 -4.88 -28.16
CA PHE A 435 22.06 -3.74 -27.61
C PHE A 435 20.56 -4.05 -27.41
N VAL A 436 19.93 -4.67 -28.42
CA VAL A 436 18.52 -5.09 -28.30
C VAL A 436 18.33 -6.05 -27.14
N LEU A 437 19.20 -7.07 -26.99
CA LEU A 437 19.12 -8.04 -25.89
C LEU A 437 19.27 -7.36 -24.51
N LYS A 438 20.19 -6.41 -24.35
CA LYS A 438 20.34 -5.64 -23.10
C LYS A 438 19.07 -4.86 -22.75
N GLU A 439 18.45 -4.22 -23.73
CA GLU A 439 17.18 -3.51 -23.48
C GLU A 439 16.05 -4.46 -23.10
N LEU A 440 15.98 -5.65 -23.69
CA LEU A 440 14.98 -6.67 -23.33
C LEU A 440 15.16 -7.18 -21.91
N VAL A 441 16.39 -7.36 -21.43
CA VAL A 441 16.67 -7.68 -20.02
C VAL A 441 16.11 -6.58 -19.11
N ARG A 442 16.41 -5.30 -19.40
CA ARG A 442 15.91 -4.17 -18.59
C ARG A 442 14.38 -4.12 -18.55
N LYS A 443 13.71 -4.30 -19.69
CA LYS A 443 12.25 -4.33 -19.78
C LYS A 443 11.66 -5.50 -18.99
N SER A 444 12.23 -6.70 -19.15
CA SER A 444 11.75 -7.91 -18.49
C SER A 444 11.84 -7.80 -16.96
N ILE A 445 12.90 -7.18 -16.43
CA ILE A 445 13.02 -6.90 -14.98
C ILE A 445 11.92 -5.95 -14.52
N GLY A 446 11.67 -4.85 -15.25
CA GLY A 446 10.67 -3.85 -14.87
C GLY A 446 9.22 -4.36 -14.93
N GLU A 447 8.94 -5.31 -15.82
CA GLU A 447 7.62 -5.93 -16.00
C GLU A 447 7.36 -7.08 -15.01
N THR A 448 8.40 -7.63 -14.37
CA THR A 448 8.26 -8.65 -13.33
C THR A 448 7.85 -7.98 -12.02
N GLN A 449 6.54 -7.99 -11.71
CA GLN A 449 5.99 -7.28 -10.55
C GLN A 449 6.56 -7.80 -9.23
N GLU A 450 6.78 -9.12 -9.13
CA GLU A 450 7.28 -9.78 -7.93
C GLU A 450 8.72 -9.36 -7.61
N LEU A 451 9.52 -9.06 -8.64
CA LEU A 451 10.90 -8.58 -8.48
C LEU A 451 10.97 -7.14 -7.96
N LYS A 452 9.93 -6.31 -8.12
CA LYS A 452 9.93 -4.91 -7.64
C LYS A 452 10.14 -4.77 -6.15
N ARG A 453 9.77 -5.80 -5.40
CA ARG A 453 9.97 -5.89 -3.94
C ARG A 453 11.43 -5.99 -3.53
N PHE A 454 12.30 -6.45 -4.43
CA PHE A 454 13.68 -6.83 -4.12
C PHE A 454 14.70 -6.08 -5.00
N PRO A 455 15.00 -4.81 -4.69
CA PRO A 455 15.93 -4.00 -5.47
C PRO A 455 17.32 -4.62 -5.60
N THR A 456 17.82 -5.25 -4.53
CA THR A 456 19.12 -5.92 -4.50
C THR A 456 19.13 -7.10 -5.48
N LEU A 457 18.11 -7.96 -5.45
CA LEU A 457 17.98 -9.07 -6.39
C LEU A 457 17.84 -8.59 -7.83
N GLN A 458 17.07 -7.52 -8.09
CA GLN A 458 16.97 -6.93 -9.43
C GLN A 458 18.33 -6.50 -9.98
N ALA A 459 19.12 -5.79 -9.17
CA ALA A 459 20.45 -5.34 -9.57
C ALA A 459 21.38 -6.52 -9.87
N GLN A 460 21.31 -7.59 -9.08
CA GLN A 460 22.12 -8.80 -9.26
C GLN A 460 21.71 -9.60 -10.50
N ILE A 461 20.40 -9.77 -10.76
CA ILE A 461 19.90 -10.39 -11.98
C ILE A 461 20.33 -9.57 -13.21
N ALA A 462 20.19 -8.23 -13.16
CA ALA A 462 20.62 -7.35 -14.23
C ALA A 462 22.12 -7.47 -14.51
N ALA A 463 22.95 -7.46 -13.46
CA ALA A 463 24.40 -7.60 -13.58
C ALA A 463 24.79 -8.95 -14.20
N ALA A 464 24.23 -10.05 -13.69
CA ALA A 464 24.52 -11.39 -14.20
C ALA A 464 24.07 -11.59 -15.66
N ALA A 465 22.88 -11.11 -16.00
CA ALA A 465 22.38 -11.16 -17.38
C ALA A 465 23.25 -10.33 -18.34
N ASN A 466 23.66 -9.12 -17.94
CA ASN A 466 24.54 -8.27 -18.75
C ASN A 466 25.93 -8.90 -18.96
N GLU A 467 26.48 -9.53 -17.93
CA GLU A 467 27.76 -10.23 -18.02
C GLU A 467 27.68 -11.41 -19.00
N ALA A 468 26.61 -12.20 -18.93
CA ALA A 468 26.37 -13.30 -19.88
C ALA A 468 26.23 -12.79 -21.32
N LEU A 469 25.45 -11.73 -21.55
CA LEU A 469 25.29 -11.12 -22.87
C LEU A 469 26.60 -10.59 -23.45
N GLU A 470 27.53 -10.09 -22.63
CA GLU A 470 28.85 -9.64 -23.08
C GLU A 470 29.70 -10.83 -23.56
N ARG A 471 29.68 -11.94 -22.83
CA ARG A 471 30.38 -13.18 -23.25
C ARG A 471 29.84 -13.70 -24.58
N PHE A 472 28.51 -13.70 -24.76
CA PHE A 472 27.87 -14.13 -26.00
C PHE A 472 28.20 -13.21 -27.18
N ARG A 473 28.28 -11.89 -26.94
CA ARG A 473 28.69 -10.90 -27.94
C ARG A 473 30.12 -11.15 -28.42
N GLU A 474 31.06 -11.38 -27.52
CA GLU A 474 32.47 -11.65 -27.85
C GLU A 474 32.64 -12.92 -28.68
N GLU A 475 31.97 -14.01 -28.31
CA GLU A 475 32.00 -15.25 -29.10
C GLU A 475 31.35 -15.07 -30.48
N SER A 476 30.21 -14.37 -30.54
CA SER A 476 29.56 -14.04 -31.80
C SER A 476 30.43 -13.17 -32.71
N ARG A 477 31.14 -12.18 -32.16
CA ARG A 477 32.09 -11.33 -32.90
C ARG A 477 33.19 -12.18 -33.54
N LYS A 478 33.83 -13.06 -32.76
CA LYS A 478 34.89 -13.96 -33.25
C LYS A 478 34.39 -14.84 -34.40
N ILE A 479 33.20 -15.44 -34.27
CA ILE A 479 32.64 -16.34 -35.27
C ILE A 479 32.29 -15.59 -36.55
N VAL A 480 31.66 -14.42 -36.43
CA VAL A 480 31.25 -13.62 -37.59
C VAL A 480 32.47 -13.11 -38.37
N ILE A 481 33.55 -12.69 -37.69
CA ILE A 481 34.80 -12.31 -38.36
C ILE A 481 35.43 -13.52 -39.04
N ARG A 482 35.46 -14.68 -38.38
CA ARG A 482 35.97 -15.93 -38.98
C ARG A 482 35.20 -16.33 -40.24
N LEU A 483 33.88 -16.10 -40.30
CA LEU A 483 33.10 -16.36 -41.51
C LEU A 483 33.58 -15.48 -42.68
N VAL A 484 33.88 -14.20 -42.43
CA VAL A 484 34.46 -13.32 -43.46
C VAL A 484 35.88 -13.76 -43.85
N ASP A 485 36.69 -14.17 -42.89
CA ASP A 485 38.05 -14.67 -43.13
C ASP A 485 38.04 -15.96 -43.97
N MET A 486 37.06 -16.84 -43.75
CA MET A 486 36.89 -18.09 -44.52
C MET A 486 36.61 -17.80 -46.00
N GLU A 487 35.74 -16.83 -46.29
CA GLU A 487 35.45 -16.40 -47.68
C GLU A 487 36.67 -15.76 -48.37
N SER A 488 37.58 -15.19 -47.59
CA SER A 488 38.81 -14.55 -48.09
C SER A 488 39.96 -15.54 -48.29
N SER A 489 39.94 -16.66 -47.56
CA SER A 489 41.04 -17.64 -47.54
C SER A 489 41.07 -18.56 -48.76
N TYR A 490 39.92 -18.88 -49.35
CA TYR A 490 39.82 -19.76 -50.51
C TYR A 490 38.87 -19.20 -51.56
N LEU A 491 39.43 -18.84 -52.70
CA LEU A 491 38.67 -18.45 -53.87
C LEU A 491 38.29 -19.68 -54.68
N THR A 492 37.02 -19.78 -55.08
CA THR A 492 36.53 -20.97 -55.78
C THR A 492 37.23 -21.16 -57.13
N VAL A 493 37.70 -22.38 -57.40
CA VAL A 493 38.38 -22.72 -58.66
C VAL A 493 37.46 -22.48 -59.87
N ASP A 494 36.15 -22.64 -59.68
CA ASP A 494 35.14 -22.37 -60.71
C ASP A 494 35.06 -20.89 -61.10
N PHE A 495 35.37 -19.96 -60.19
CA PHE A 495 35.48 -18.54 -60.51
C PHE A 495 36.58 -18.32 -61.56
N PHE A 496 37.79 -18.87 -61.32
CA PHE A 496 38.91 -18.73 -62.26
C PHE A 496 38.70 -19.48 -63.57
N ARG A 497 37.99 -20.62 -63.56
CA ARG A 497 37.64 -21.36 -64.80
C ARG A 497 36.67 -20.60 -65.72
N ARG A 498 35.86 -19.69 -65.19
CA ARG A 498 34.89 -18.90 -65.97
C ARG A 498 35.52 -17.67 -66.62
N LEU A 499 36.66 -17.18 -66.11
CA LEU A 499 37.34 -15.99 -66.64
C LEU A 499 37.71 -16.10 -68.14
N PRO A 500 38.27 -17.23 -68.65
CA PRO A 500 38.60 -17.39 -70.06
C PRO A 500 37.36 -17.50 -70.97
N GLN A 501 36.29 -18.16 -70.53
CA GLN A 501 35.07 -18.36 -71.32
C GLN A 501 34.31 -17.06 -71.61
N GLU A 502 34.44 -16.07 -70.74
CA GLU A 502 33.91 -14.73 -70.98
C GLU A 502 34.72 -13.93 -72.01
N VAL A 503 35.96 -14.34 -72.33
CA VAL A 503 36.79 -13.68 -73.36
C VAL A 503 36.28 -14.03 -74.74
N GLU A 504 35.76 -15.25 -74.92
CA GLU A 504 35.25 -15.74 -76.20
C GLU A 504 33.82 -15.28 -76.51
N LYS A 505 32.99 -14.97 -75.50
CA LYS A 505 31.62 -14.46 -75.69
C LYS A 505 31.56 -12.96 -76.05
N GLY A 506 32.62 -12.21 -75.78
CA GLY A 506 32.77 -10.80 -76.17
C GLY A 506 33.32 -10.66 -77.59
N GLY A 507 32.46 -10.83 -78.59
CA GLY A 507 32.65 -10.65 -80.04
C GLY A 507 34.01 -10.24 -80.62
N ASN A 508 34.48 -11.02 -81.61
CA ASN A 508 35.46 -10.72 -82.67
C ASN A 508 36.17 -9.36 -82.59
N ALA A 509 37.27 -9.28 -81.85
CA ALA A 509 38.17 -8.12 -81.81
C ALA A 509 39.25 -8.13 -82.91
N ALA A 510 38.91 -8.53 -84.13
CA ALA A 510 39.86 -8.56 -85.26
C ALA A 510 39.88 -7.27 -86.11
N ALA A 511 39.17 -6.20 -85.72
CA ALA A 511 38.99 -5.01 -86.58
C ALA A 511 39.23 -3.64 -85.91
N ALA A 512 40.03 -3.54 -84.85
CA ALA A 512 40.38 -2.24 -84.25
C ALA A 512 41.87 -2.13 -83.89
N ALA A 513 42.73 -2.27 -84.90
CA ALA A 513 44.15 -2.00 -84.79
C ALA A 513 44.44 -0.49 -84.84
N THR A 514 44.06 0.24 -83.77
CA THR A 514 44.63 1.56 -83.45
C THR A 514 44.41 1.85 -81.97
N THR A 515 45.51 2.03 -81.23
CA THR A 515 45.66 2.36 -79.79
C THR A 515 45.76 1.18 -78.80
N THR A 516 47.00 0.79 -78.51
CA THR A 516 47.41 -0.16 -77.45
C THR A 516 46.86 0.20 -76.07
N ASP A 517 46.62 1.49 -75.80
CA ASP A 517 46.04 2.00 -74.53
C ASP A 517 44.57 1.63 -74.32
N ARG A 518 43.75 1.58 -75.39
CA ARG A 518 42.32 1.23 -75.28
C ARG A 518 42.11 -0.24 -74.91
N TYR A 519 43.02 -1.11 -75.34
CA TYR A 519 42.99 -2.54 -75.01
C TYR A 519 43.39 -2.80 -73.55
N ALA A 520 44.34 -2.01 -73.02
CA ALA A 520 44.72 -2.07 -71.61
C ALA A 520 43.60 -1.55 -70.69
N GLU A 521 42.92 -0.46 -71.05
CA GLU A 521 41.84 0.11 -70.25
C GLU A 521 40.59 -0.79 -70.21
N SER A 522 40.22 -1.41 -71.32
CA SER A 522 39.11 -2.37 -71.38
C SER A 522 39.39 -3.64 -70.57
N HIS A 523 40.64 -4.11 -70.54
CA HIS A 523 41.09 -5.24 -69.74
C HIS A 523 40.92 -4.98 -68.23
N PHE A 524 41.40 -3.86 -67.70
CA PHE A 524 41.25 -3.54 -66.28
C PHE A 524 39.78 -3.31 -65.87
N ARG A 525 38.96 -2.71 -66.73
CA ARG A 525 37.51 -2.58 -66.46
C ARG A 525 36.83 -3.94 -66.32
N ARG A 526 37.24 -4.92 -67.13
CA ARG A 526 36.72 -6.29 -67.06
C ARG A 526 37.16 -7.02 -65.80
N ILE A 527 38.43 -6.87 -65.38
CA ILE A 527 38.90 -7.38 -64.08
C ILE A 527 38.02 -6.82 -62.95
N GLY A 528 37.78 -5.51 -62.94
CA GLY A 528 36.92 -4.85 -61.96
C GLY A 528 35.49 -5.41 -61.96
N SER A 529 34.90 -5.61 -63.13
CA SER A 529 33.56 -6.22 -63.27
C SER A 529 33.50 -7.65 -62.71
N ASN A 530 34.52 -8.47 -63.00
CA ASN A 530 34.55 -9.86 -62.56
C ASN A 530 34.78 -9.98 -61.05
N VAL A 531 35.63 -9.13 -60.48
CA VAL A 531 35.78 -9.00 -59.02
C VAL A 531 34.46 -8.53 -58.39
N SER A 532 33.78 -7.55 -58.99
CA SER A 532 32.49 -7.08 -58.48
C SER A 532 31.44 -8.20 -58.44
N SER A 533 31.35 -9.02 -59.48
CA SER A 533 30.43 -10.17 -59.52
C SER A 533 30.74 -11.19 -58.41
N TYR A 534 32.01 -11.47 -58.16
CA TYR A 534 32.42 -12.37 -57.08
C TYR A 534 32.10 -11.80 -55.69
N VAL A 535 32.42 -10.53 -55.46
CA VAL A 535 32.14 -9.83 -54.19
C VAL A 535 30.64 -9.76 -53.92
N ASN A 536 29.81 -9.56 -54.95
CA ASN A 536 28.35 -9.58 -54.81
C ASN A 536 27.83 -10.97 -54.42
N MET A 537 28.35 -12.04 -55.03
CA MET A 537 28.02 -13.41 -54.64
C MET A 537 28.37 -13.69 -53.17
N VAL A 538 29.56 -13.29 -52.73
CA VAL A 538 29.97 -13.42 -51.32
C VAL A 538 29.09 -12.55 -50.40
N SER A 539 28.72 -11.35 -50.83
CA SER A 539 27.80 -10.48 -50.08
C SER A 539 26.44 -11.14 -49.86
N GLU A 540 25.89 -11.85 -50.85
CA GLU A 540 24.64 -12.59 -50.72
C GLU A 540 24.78 -13.79 -49.76
N THR A 541 25.90 -14.49 -49.80
CA THR A 541 26.21 -15.57 -48.85
C THR A 541 26.30 -15.02 -47.42
N LEU A 542 27.09 -13.96 -47.21
CA LEU A 542 27.28 -13.33 -45.90
C LEU A 542 25.99 -12.74 -45.33
N ARG A 543 25.13 -12.18 -46.19
CA ARG A 543 23.79 -11.70 -45.79
C ARG A 543 22.94 -12.81 -45.16
N ASN A 544 23.17 -14.07 -45.54
CA ASN A 544 22.44 -15.22 -45.00
C ASN A 544 23.17 -15.93 -43.84
N THR A 545 24.50 -15.95 -43.83
CA THR A 545 25.29 -16.67 -42.82
C THR A 545 25.52 -15.85 -41.56
N ILE A 546 25.73 -14.53 -41.68
CA ILE A 546 25.96 -13.63 -40.53
C ILE A 546 24.76 -13.67 -39.56
N PRO A 547 23.50 -13.47 -40.00
CA PRO A 547 22.35 -13.55 -39.09
C PRO A 547 22.26 -14.89 -38.36
N LYS A 548 22.51 -16.01 -39.06
CA LYS A 548 22.48 -17.35 -38.47
C LYS A 548 23.52 -17.50 -37.36
N ALA A 549 24.74 -17.00 -37.58
CA ALA A 549 25.80 -17.03 -36.58
C ALA A 549 25.43 -16.17 -35.36
N VAL A 550 24.93 -14.94 -35.57
CA VAL A 550 24.52 -14.04 -34.50
C VAL A 550 23.36 -14.63 -33.69
N VAL A 551 22.35 -15.18 -34.35
CA VAL A 551 21.21 -15.83 -33.68
C VAL A 551 21.67 -17.04 -32.88
N TYR A 552 22.54 -17.87 -33.44
CA TYR A 552 23.04 -19.07 -32.76
C TYR A 552 23.87 -18.71 -31.52
N CYS A 553 24.80 -17.77 -31.63
CA CYS A 553 25.76 -17.46 -30.56
C CYS A 553 25.22 -16.48 -29.52
N GLN A 554 24.28 -15.60 -29.89
CA GLN A 554 23.73 -14.60 -28.97
C GLN A 554 22.29 -14.88 -28.60
N VAL A 555 21.38 -14.89 -29.56
CA VAL A 555 19.93 -14.91 -29.27
C VAL A 555 19.51 -16.24 -28.64
N ARG A 556 19.97 -17.36 -29.21
CA ARG A 556 19.68 -18.70 -28.70
C ARG A 556 20.36 -18.95 -27.36
N GLU A 557 21.62 -18.55 -27.20
CA GLU A 557 22.32 -18.67 -25.92
C GLU A 557 21.72 -17.78 -24.83
N ALA A 558 21.34 -16.55 -25.15
CA ALA A 558 20.59 -15.68 -24.24
C ALA A 558 19.24 -16.29 -23.84
N LYS A 559 18.55 -16.99 -24.75
CA LYS A 559 17.30 -17.68 -24.41
C LYS A 559 17.52 -18.88 -23.47
N GLN A 560 18.63 -19.61 -23.62
CA GLN A 560 18.86 -20.88 -22.92
C GLN A 560 19.65 -20.74 -21.63
N SER A 561 20.58 -19.79 -21.57
CA SER A 561 21.69 -19.82 -20.62
C SER A 561 21.94 -18.51 -19.88
N LEU A 562 21.04 -17.51 -20.00
CA LEU A 562 21.23 -16.16 -19.44
C LEU A 562 21.59 -16.15 -17.95
N LEU A 563 20.89 -16.95 -17.15
CA LEU A 563 21.06 -17.01 -15.70
C LEU A 563 21.79 -18.27 -15.20
N ASN A 564 22.33 -19.13 -16.07
CA ASN A 564 22.96 -20.39 -15.65
C ASN A 564 24.13 -20.19 -14.68
N TYR A 565 24.97 -19.18 -14.94
CA TYR A 565 26.06 -18.81 -14.04
C TYR A 565 25.53 -18.26 -12.72
N PHE A 566 24.48 -17.44 -12.78
CA PHE A 566 23.81 -16.88 -11.60
C PHE A 566 23.23 -17.98 -10.70
N TYR A 567 22.55 -18.99 -11.28
CA TYR A 567 22.05 -20.15 -10.54
C TYR A 567 23.16 -20.92 -9.83
N THR A 568 24.30 -21.09 -10.49
CA THR A 568 25.47 -21.75 -9.90
C THR A 568 26.08 -20.94 -8.76
N GLN A 569 26.04 -19.60 -8.84
CA GLN A 569 26.52 -18.71 -7.78
C GLN A 569 25.56 -18.68 -6.59
N ILE A 570 24.25 -18.60 -6.83
CA ILE A 570 23.24 -18.62 -5.75
C ILE A 570 23.30 -19.94 -4.97
N GLY A 571 23.47 -21.08 -5.65
CA GLY A 571 23.57 -22.38 -4.99
C GLY A 571 24.76 -22.54 -4.03
N LYS A 572 25.74 -21.63 -4.09
CA LYS A 572 26.91 -21.60 -3.19
C LYS A 572 26.77 -20.57 -2.06
N LYS A 573 25.73 -19.73 -2.07
CA LYS A 573 25.54 -18.67 -1.08
C LYS A 573 24.98 -19.23 0.22
N GLU A 574 25.46 -18.67 1.33
CA GLU A 574 24.95 -18.96 2.66
C GLU A 574 23.63 -18.22 2.95
N ALA A 575 22.89 -18.66 3.97
CA ALA A 575 21.60 -18.08 4.36
C ALA A 575 21.63 -16.55 4.51
N LYS A 576 22.70 -16.00 5.12
CA LYS A 576 22.85 -14.56 5.31
C LYS A 576 22.92 -13.80 3.98
N GLN A 577 23.66 -14.36 3.01
CA GLN A 577 23.82 -13.76 1.69
C GLN A 577 22.56 -13.91 0.83
N LEU A 578 21.76 -14.96 1.05
CA LEU A 578 20.46 -15.13 0.41
C LEU A 578 19.44 -14.12 0.96
N SER A 579 19.49 -13.87 2.28
CA SER A 579 18.66 -12.84 2.93
C SER A 579 18.97 -11.44 2.39
N GLU A 580 20.24 -11.07 2.23
CA GLU A 580 20.65 -9.76 1.67
C GLU A 580 20.12 -9.53 0.23
N LEU A 581 19.96 -10.60 -0.56
CA LEU A 581 19.35 -10.51 -1.89
C LEU A 581 17.85 -10.22 -1.81
N LEU A 582 17.20 -10.69 -0.75
CA LEU A 582 15.78 -10.58 -0.48
C LEU A 582 15.43 -9.40 0.44
N ASP A 583 16.33 -8.42 0.59
CA ASP A 583 16.06 -7.21 1.36
C ASP A 583 14.91 -6.43 0.72
N GLU A 584 13.85 -6.25 1.50
CA GLU A 584 12.69 -5.45 1.15
C GLU A 584 12.86 -4.01 1.63
N ASP A 585 12.15 -3.08 0.99
CA ASP A 585 11.99 -1.72 1.50
C ASP A 585 11.37 -1.79 2.92
N PRO A 586 12.02 -1.21 3.96
CA PRO A 586 11.49 -1.16 5.32
C PRO A 586 10.06 -0.60 5.38
N ALA A 587 9.72 0.35 4.50
CA ALA A 587 8.37 0.92 4.43
C ALA A 587 7.34 -0.10 3.94
N LEU A 588 7.69 -0.97 2.99
CA LEU A 588 6.82 -2.06 2.53
C LEU A 588 6.66 -3.13 3.60
N MET A 589 7.73 -3.45 4.34
CA MET A 589 7.68 -4.40 5.44
C MET A 589 6.77 -3.90 6.56
N GLU A 590 6.90 -2.64 6.96
CA GLU A 590 6.05 -2.01 7.97
C GLU A 590 4.58 -1.99 7.52
N ARG A 591 4.32 -1.55 6.28
CA ARG A 591 2.97 -1.55 5.70
C ARG A 591 2.36 -2.95 5.67
N ARG A 592 3.12 -3.98 5.31
CA ARG A 592 2.65 -5.38 5.34
C ARG A 592 2.31 -5.82 6.76
N GLN A 593 3.15 -5.50 7.75
CA GLN A 593 2.88 -5.84 9.14
C GLN A 593 1.61 -5.14 9.67
N GLN A 594 1.42 -3.87 9.33
CA GLN A 594 0.21 -3.12 9.68
C GLN A 594 -1.02 -3.74 9.00
N CYS A 595 -0.95 -4.04 7.70
CA CYS A 595 -2.03 -4.70 6.96
C CYS A 595 -2.38 -6.07 7.55
N ALA A 596 -1.38 -6.89 7.89
CA ALA A 596 -1.57 -8.20 8.50
C ALA A 596 -2.25 -8.12 9.87
N LYS A 597 -1.80 -7.19 10.75
CA LYS A 597 -2.42 -6.94 12.06
C LYS A 597 -3.87 -6.48 11.92
N ARG A 598 -4.15 -5.57 10.98
CA ARG A 598 -5.52 -5.12 10.69
C ARG A 598 -6.37 -6.30 10.22
N LEU A 599 -5.88 -7.07 9.25
CA LEU A 599 -6.60 -8.23 8.69
C LEU A 599 -6.96 -9.27 9.76
N GLU A 600 -6.01 -9.60 10.65
CA GLU A 600 -6.26 -10.51 11.78
C GLU A 600 -7.37 -10.00 12.68
N LEU A 601 -7.40 -8.69 12.95
CA LEU A 601 -8.42 -8.07 13.78
C LEU A 601 -9.80 -8.03 13.14
N TYR A 602 -9.91 -7.70 11.86
CA TYR A 602 -11.19 -7.78 11.15
C TYR A 602 -11.71 -9.22 11.07
N LYS A 603 -10.81 -10.21 10.90
CA LYS A 603 -11.18 -11.64 10.95
C LYS A 603 -11.68 -12.04 12.34
N ALA A 604 -10.97 -11.66 13.40
CA ALA A 604 -11.41 -11.90 14.78
C ALA A 604 -12.77 -11.22 15.06
N ALA A 605 -12.96 -9.97 14.63
CA ALA A 605 -14.23 -9.26 14.78
C ALA A 605 -15.38 -9.95 14.05
N ARG A 606 -15.15 -10.46 12.82
CA ARG A 606 -16.13 -11.26 12.08
C ARG A 606 -16.49 -12.54 12.84
N ASP A 607 -15.49 -13.29 13.26
CA ASP A 607 -15.68 -14.56 13.97
C ASP A 607 -16.42 -14.35 15.30
N GLU A 608 -16.16 -13.23 15.99
CA GLU A 608 -16.93 -12.83 17.17
C GLU A 608 -18.39 -12.48 16.85
N ILE A 609 -18.66 -11.70 15.80
CA ILE A 609 -20.04 -11.38 15.37
C ILE A 609 -20.79 -12.66 15.01
N ASP A 610 -20.13 -13.55 14.28
CA ASP A 610 -20.70 -14.84 13.90
C ASP A 610 -21.04 -15.66 15.15
N SER A 611 -20.13 -15.77 16.13
CA SER A 611 -20.39 -16.49 17.38
C SER A 611 -21.65 -16.02 18.12
N VAL A 612 -21.93 -14.72 18.09
CA VAL A 612 -23.12 -14.13 18.73
C VAL A 612 -24.38 -14.35 17.89
N SER A 613 -24.27 -14.38 16.56
CA SER A 613 -25.39 -14.63 15.65
C SER A 613 -25.85 -16.09 15.60
N TRP A 614 -24.93 -17.05 15.83
CA TRP A 614 -25.17 -18.50 15.79
C TRP A 614 -25.58 -19.11 17.14
N ALA A 615 -25.54 -18.36 18.23
CA ALA A 615 -26.08 -18.75 19.55
C ALA A 615 -27.63 -18.73 19.59
N ARG A 616 -28.27 -19.23 18.52
CA ARG A 616 -29.73 -19.26 18.33
C ARG A 616 -30.43 -20.26 19.23
#